data_AF-A0A653T697-F1
#
_entry.id   AF-A0A653T697-F1
#
_cell.length_a   1.000
_cell.length_b   1.000
_cell.length_c   1.000
_cell.angle_alpha   90.00
_cell.angle_beta   90.00
_cell.angle_gamma   90.00
#
_symmetry.space_group_name_H-M   'P 1'
#
loop_
_entity.id
_entity.type
_entity.pdbx_description
1 polymer ?
#
loop_
_entity_poly.entity_id
_entity_poly.type
_entity_poly.pdbx_seq_one_letter_code
_entity_poly.pdbx_strand_id
1 'polypeptide(L)'
;MKESWVTMFLPNDEYKERRILYFIAEAFVLFIGFLGVVVLLNRFSGIFNTESSYILLSVIAILSLYVWIRYIVSGMEYANIVEKSEYKMELRKLIGSTSKFAVLFAGVAIALKVTGVVVYSWVDLLAMTLLSNGLLLVAQFISLQRSFRKNRELS
;
A
#
# COMPACT_ATOMS: atom_id res chain seq x y z
N MET A 1 4.47 20.01 -18.29
CA MET A 1 4.32 20.48 -16.90
C MET A 1 5.65 21.01 -16.42
N LYS A 2 5.67 22.07 -15.60
CA LYS A 2 6.92 22.63 -15.05
C LYS A 2 7.60 21.57 -14.19
N GLU A 3 8.91 21.40 -14.37
CA GLU A 3 9.72 20.43 -13.64
C GLU A 3 9.57 20.63 -12.14
N SER A 4 8.80 19.74 -11.51
CA SER A 4 8.64 19.65 -10.07
C SER A 4 9.34 18.37 -9.64
N TRP A 5 10.05 18.39 -8.52
CA TRP A 5 10.65 17.19 -7.94
C TRP A 5 9.65 16.03 -7.77
N VAL A 6 8.36 16.34 -7.61
CA VAL A 6 7.27 15.34 -7.50
C VAL A 6 7.07 14.59 -8.82
N THR A 7 7.26 15.21 -9.98
CA THR A 7 7.05 14.54 -11.29
C THR A 7 8.06 13.43 -11.56
N MET A 8 9.18 13.39 -10.83
CA MET A 8 10.14 12.28 -10.88
C MET A 8 9.55 10.95 -10.35
N PHE A 9 8.54 11.02 -9.47
CA PHE A 9 7.92 9.86 -8.84
C PHE A 9 6.55 9.50 -9.41
N LEU A 10 6.02 10.33 -10.33
CA LEU A 10 4.70 10.12 -10.93
C LEU A 10 4.80 9.27 -12.21
N PRO A 11 3.77 8.47 -12.52
CA PRO A 11 3.71 7.72 -13.76
C PRO A 11 3.55 8.65 -14.97
N ASN A 12 4.11 8.26 -16.11
CA ASN A 12 4.02 9.01 -17.37
C ASN A 12 2.58 9.09 -17.96
N ASP A 13 1.66 8.27 -17.45
CA ASP A 13 0.25 8.26 -17.86
C ASP A 13 -0.51 9.37 -17.14
N GLU A 14 -1.00 10.35 -17.90
CA GLU A 14 -1.68 11.56 -17.38
C GLU A 14 -2.89 11.21 -16.48
N TYR A 15 -3.64 10.16 -16.81
CA TYR A 15 -4.79 9.76 -16.01
C TYR A 15 -4.36 9.22 -14.65
N LYS A 16 -3.32 8.38 -14.63
CA LYS A 16 -2.76 7.83 -13.38
C LYS A 16 -2.11 8.91 -12.55
N GLU A 17 -1.39 9.83 -13.19
CA GLU A 17 -0.76 10.97 -12.55
C GLU A 17 -1.79 11.82 -11.80
N ARG A 18 -2.84 12.27 -12.49
CA ARG A 18 -3.91 13.10 -11.89
C ARG A 18 -4.59 12.41 -10.72
N ARG A 19 -4.84 11.11 -10.83
CA ARG A 19 -5.46 10.30 -9.76
C ARG A 19 -4.58 10.19 -8.52
N ILE A 20 -3.28 9.91 -8.70
CA ILE A 20 -2.33 9.82 -7.60
C ILE A 20 -2.23 11.17 -6.88
N LEU A 21 -2.12 12.27 -7.63
CA LEU A 21 -2.10 13.62 -7.06
C LEU A 21 -3.38 13.93 -6.28
N TYR A 22 -4.55 13.51 -6.79
CA TYR A 22 -5.81 13.66 -6.07
C TYR A 22 -5.83 12.88 -4.76
N PHE A 23 -5.35 11.63 -4.76
CA PHE A 23 -5.26 10.82 -3.53
C PHE A 23 -4.29 11.41 -2.52
N ILE A 24 -3.16 11.96 -2.97
CA ILE A 24 -2.18 12.65 -2.11
C ILE A 24 -2.82 13.90 -1.49
N ALA A 25 -3.54 14.70 -2.29
CA ALA A 25 -4.23 15.89 -1.79
C ALA A 25 -5.32 15.52 -0.76
N GLU A 26 -6.12 14.48 -1.04
CA GLU A 26 -7.14 13.95 -0.11
C GLU A 26 -6.48 13.48 1.20
N ALA A 27 -5.37 12.74 1.11
CA ALA A 27 -4.59 12.31 2.27
C ALA A 27 -4.03 13.50 3.07
N PHE A 28 -3.60 14.57 2.42
CA PHE A 28 -3.11 15.77 3.09
C PHE A 28 -4.21 16.52 3.84
N VAL A 29 -5.43 16.57 3.31
CA VAL A 29 -6.57 17.13 4.04
C VAL A 29 -6.89 16.28 5.28
N LEU A 30 -6.91 14.96 5.13
CA LEU A 30 -7.08 14.04 6.26
C LEU A 30 -5.96 14.18 7.30
N PHE A 31 -4.72 14.44 6.88
CA PHE A 31 -3.59 14.70 7.76
C PHE A 31 -3.85 15.89 8.68
N ILE A 32 -4.25 17.02 8.10
CA ILE A 32 -4.52 18.25 8.84
C ILE A 32 -5.66 18.01 9.85
N GLY A 33 -6.73 17.35 9.41
CA GLY A 33 -7.85 17.00 10.28
C GLY A 33 -7.43 16.10 11.45
N PHE A 34 -6.65 15.05 11.17
CA PHE A 34 -6.15 14.13 12.19
C PHE A 34 -5.24 14.83 13.20
N LEU A 35 -4.30 15.67 12.73
CA LEU A 35 -3.45 16.47 13.61
C LEU A 35 -4.28 17.40 14.50
N GLY A 36 -5.31 18.05 13.94
CA GLY A 36 -6.24 18.88 14.71
C GLY A 36 -6.90 18.09 15.84
N VAL A 37 -7.40 16.89 15.56
CA VAL A 37 -8.00 15.99 16.57
C VAL A 37 -6.98 15.60 17.64
N VAL A 38 -5.75 15.22 17.25
CA VAL A 38 -4.70 14.86 18.20
C VAL A 38 -4.37 16.03 19.14
N VAL A 39 -4.23 17.25 18.60
CA VAL A 39 -3.94 18.45 19.41
C VAL A 39 -5.08 18.74 20.38
N LEU A 40 -6.34 18.66 19.92
CA LEU A 40 -7.51 18.87 20.78
C LEU A 40 -7.57 17.82 21.90
N LEU A 41 -7.45 16.54 21.56
CA LEU A 41 -7.47 15.47 22.55
C LEU A 41 -6.33 15.60 23.55
N ASN A 42 -5.11 15.88 23.09
CA ASN A 42 -3.99 16.09 24.02
C ASN A 42 -4.26 17.27 24.97
N ARG A 43 -4.81 18.37 24.47
CA ARG A 43 -5.13 19.55 25.28
C ARG A 43 -6.24 19.31 26.31
N PHE A 44 -7.30 18.60 25.95
CA PHE A 44 -8.52 18.48 26.78
C PHE A 44 -8.57 17.23 27.64
N SER A 45 -8.00 16.11 27.20
CA SER A 45 -8.12 14.83 27.90
C SER A 45 -6.80 14.29 28.43
N GLY A 46 -5.66 14.83 28.00
CA GLY A 46 -4.33 14.37 28.42
C GLY A 46 -4.07 12.87 28.11
N ILE A 47 -4.90 12.25 27.27
CA ILE A 47 -4.86 10.81 26.96
C ILE A 47 -3.53 10.43 26.29
N PHE A 48 -2.97 11.34 25.50
CA PHE A 48 -1.73 11.13 24.78
C PHE A 48 -0.52 11.48 25.65
N ASN A 49 -0.21 10.61 26.61
CA ASN A 49 1.04 10.64 27.37
C ASN A 49 2.17 9.83 26.69
N THR A 50 1.97 9.49 25.42
CA THR A 50 2.92 8.76 24.57
C THR A 50 3.95 9.73 23.99
N GLU A 51 5.18 9.28 23.75
CA GLU A 51 6.17 10.13 23.06
C GLU A 51 5.62 10.64 21.73
N SER A 52 5.73 11.96 21.52
CA SER A 52 5.21 12.66 20.34
C SER A 52 5.71 12.06 19.00
N SER A 53 6.87 11.40 19.03
CA SER A 53 7.48 10.67 17.91
C SER A 53 6.60 9.53 17.38
N TYR A 54 5.99 8.71 18.27
CA TYR A 54 5.15 7.58 17.86
C TYR A 54 3.84 8.01 17.24
N ILE A 55 3.26 9.11 17.74
CA ILE A 55 2.02 9.66 17.18
C ILE A 55 2.29 10.10 15.74
N LEU A 56 3.35 10.87 15.50
CA LEU A 56 3.70 11.35 14.16
C LEU A 56 3.98 10.20 13.17
N LEU A 57 4.72 9.18 13.60
CA LEU A 57 4.95 7.96 12.81
C LEU A 57 3.64 7.24 12.46
N SER A 58 2.73 7.11 13.42
CA SER A 58 1.42 6.49 13.17
C SER A 58 0.60 7.26 12.13
N VAL A 59 0.69 8.59 12.14
CA VAL A 59 -0.03 9.42 11.15
C VAL A 59 0.53 9.21 9.76
N ILE A 60 1.86 9.24 9.61
CA ILE A 60 2.52 8.99 8.33
C ILE A 60 2.14 7.61 7.80
N ALA A 61 2.16 6.58 8.66
CA ALA A 61 1.79 5.23 8.29
C ALA A 61 0.33 5.14 7.81
N ILE A 62 -0.62 5.70 8.56
CA ILE A 62 -2.06 5.68 8.22
C ILE A 62 -2.32 6.38 6.89
N LEU A 63 -1.68 7.52 6.63
CA LEU A 63 -1.88 8.27 5.39
C LEU A 63 -1.25 7.59 4.19
N SER A 64 -0.05 7.03 4.37
CA SER A 64 0.60 6.25 3.32
C SER A 64 -0.26 5.05 2.94
N LEU A 65 -0.80 4.38 3.95
CA LEU A 65 -1.73 3.25 3.79
C LEU A 65 -3.05 3.70 3.13
N TYR A 66 -3.56 4.89 3.45
CA TYR A 66 -4.75 5.45 2.81
C TYR A 66 -4.53 5.66 1.30
N VAL A 67 -3.44 6.32 0.90
CA VAL A 67 -3.11 6.53 -0.52
C VAL A 67 -2.93 5.19 -1.23
N TRP A 68 -2.23 4.25 -0.60
CA TRP A 68 -1.99 2.92 -1.15
C TRP A 68 -3.27 2.12 -1.35
N ILE A 69 -4.18 2.12 -0.36
CA ILE A 69 -5.49 1.48 -0.47
C ILE A 69 -6.30 2.13 -1.60
N ARG A 70 -6.36 3.47 -1.67
CA ARG A 70 -7.09 4.17 -2.74
C ARG A 70 -6.55 3.84 -4.11
N TYR A 71 -5.23 3.73 -4.24
CA TYR A 71 -4.57 3.29 -5.46
C TYR A 71 -5.02 1.86 -5.87
N ILE A 72 -4.94 0.88 -4.97
CA ILE A 72 -5.41 -0.49 -5.23
C ILE A 72 -6.90 -0.52 -5.62
N VAL A 73 -7.73 0.17 -4.83
CA VAL A 73 -9.19 0.24 -4.97
C VAL A 73 -9.60 0.91 -6.28
N SER A 74 -8.75 1.76 -6.85
CA SER A 74 -9.00 2.43 -8.12
C SER A 74 -8.82 1.51 -9.34
N GLY A 75 -8.10 0.38 -9.20
CA GLY A 75 -7.86 -0.59 -10.26
C GLY A 75 -7.08 -0.02 -11.45
N MET A 76 -6.39 1.11 -11.31
CA MET A 76 -5.70 1.79 -12.43
C MET A 76 -4.54 1.00 -13.01
N GLU A 77 -4.06 0.00 -12.29
CA GLU A 77 -2.92 -0.82 -12.66
C GLU A 77 -3.21 -1.69 -13.88
N TYR A 78 -4.45 -2.13 -14.05
CA TYR A 78 -4.86 -3.09 -15.08
C TYR A 78 -5.86 -2.51 -16.08
N ALA A 79 -5.73 -1.21 -16.41
CA ALA A 79 -6.68 -0.45 -17.22
C ALA A 79 -6.98 -1.06 -18.62
N ASN A 80 -6.11 -1.93 -19.15
CA ASN A 80 -6.26 -2.52 -20.48
C ASN A 80 -6.87 -3.93 -20.48
N ILE A 81 -7.18 -4.52 -19.32
CA ILE A 81 -7.69 -5.89 -19.25
C ILE A 81 -9.20 -5.88 -19.43
N VAL A 82 -9.68 -6.38 -20.58
CA VAL A 82 -11.10 -6.47 -20.91
C VAL A 82 -11.52 -7.93 -21.09
N GLU A 83 -10.63 -8.78 -21.58
CA GLU A 83 -10.95 -10.17 -21.89
C GLU A 83 -10.72 -11.13 -20.70
N LYS A 84 -11.53 -12.20 -20.62
CA LYS A 84 -11.38 -13.23 -19.57
C LYS A 84 -10.05 -14.01 -19.70
N SER A 85 -9.51 -14.13 -20.91
CA SER A 85 -8.22 -14.77 -21.21
C SER A 85 -7.07 -13.99 -20.56
N GLU A 86 -7.06 -12.66 -20.74
CA GLU A 86 -6.10 -11.72 -20.17
C GLU A 86 -6.18 -11.71 -18.64
N TYR A 87 -7.39 -11.68 -18.07
CA TYR A 87 -7.58 -11.76 -16.62
C TYR A 87 -6.94 -13.03 -16.00
N LYS A 88 -7.15 -14.20 -16.61
CA LYS A 88 -6.57 -15.46 -16.11
C LYS A 88 -5.05 -15.49 -16.25
N MET A 89 -4.52 -14.92 -17.34
CA MET A 89 -3.08 -14.82 -17.54
C MET A 89 -2.45 -13.92 -16.47
N GLU A 90 -3.06 -12.76 -16.21
CA GLU A 90 -2.54 -11.80 -15.25
C GLU A 90 -2.64 -12.31 -13.82
N LEU A 91 -3.70 -13.05 -13.48
CA LEU A 91 -3.83 -13.74 -12.20
C LEU A 91 -2.68 -14.75 -11.97
N ARG A 92 -2.26 -15.49 -13.00
CA ARG A 92 -1.11 -16.42 -12.89
C ARG A 92 0.20 -15.66 -12.69
N LYS A 93 0.41 -14.55 -13.40
CA LYS A 93 1.59 -13.68 -13.20
C LYS A 93 1.61 -13.09 -11.80
N LEU A 94 0.46 -12.63 -11.30
CA LEU A 94 0.27 -12.11 -9.96
C LEU A 94 0.70 -13.14 -8.91
N ILE A 95 0.18 -14.37 -8.98
CA ILE A 95 0.58 -15.47 -8.10
C ILE A 95 2.09 -15.72 -8.19
N GLY A 96 2.64 -15.80 -9.41
CA GLY A 96 4.08 -16.01 -9.61
C GLY A 96 4.94 -14.89 -9.01
N SER A 97 4.54 -13.63 -9.17
CA SER A 97 5.25 -12.46 -8.63
C SER A 97 5.17 -12.41 -7.10
N THR A 98 4.02 -12.76 -6.54
CA THR A 98 3.79 -12.79 -5.09
C THR A 98 4.61 -13.93 -4.46
N SER A 99 4.69 -15.10 -5.10
CA SER A 99 5.58 -16.19 -4.68
C SER A 99 7.06 -15.78 -4.69
N LYS A 100 7.51 -15.03 -5.71
CA LYS A 100 8.89 -14.50 -5.73
C LYS A 100 9.14 -13.54 -4.57
N PHE A 101 8.19 -12.65 -4.27
CA PHE A 101 8.26 -11.77 -3.11
C PHE A 101 8.34 -12.58 -1.81
N ALA A 102 7.51 -13.61 -1.63
CA ALA A 102 7.53 -14.47 -0.46
C ALA A 102 8.89 -15.13 -0.23
N VAL A 103 9.49 -15.67 -1.30
CA VAL A 103 10.82 -16.31 -1.23
C VAL A 103 11.90 -15.30 -0.85
N LEU A 104 11.90 -14.12 -1.46
CA LEU A 104 12.86 -13.05 -1.14
C LEU A 104 12.69 -12.56 0.30
N PHE A 105 11.46 -12.30 0.73
CA PHE A 105 11.14 -11.84 2.07
C PHE A 105 11.55 -12.87 3.12
N ALA A 106 11.23 -14.15 2.89
CA ALA A 106 11.68 -15.24 3.75
C ALA A 106 13.21 -15.33 3.81
N GLY A 107 13.90 -15.23 2.67
CA GLY A 107 15.36 -15.27 2.61
C GLY A 107 16.01 -14.16 3.44
N VAL A 108 15.50 -12.93 3.33
CA VAL A 108 15.97 -11.79 4.15
C VAL A 108 15.67 -12.00 5.63
N ALA A 109 14.45 -12.44 5.97
CA ALA A 109 14.05 -12.70 7.35
C ALA A 109 14.94 -13.77 8.02
N ILE A 110 15.26 -14.84 7.29
CA ILE A 110 16.16 -15.91 7.74
C ILE A 110 17.58 -15.35 7.92
N ALA A 111 18.09 -14.58 6.97
CA ALA A 111 19.43 -13.98 7.06
C ALA A 111 19.57 -13.06 8.29
N LEU A 112 18.56 -12.24 8.57
CA LEU A 112 18.52 -11.36 9.75
C LEU A 112 18.48 -12.15 11.07
N LYS A 113 17.80 -13.31 11.09
CA LYS A 113 17.80 -14.19 12.25
C LYS A 113 19.15 -14.87 12.47
N VAL A 114 19.76 -15.42 11.42
CA VAL A 114 21.05 -16.13 11.49
C VAL A 114 22.17 -15.18 11.93
N THR A 115 22.11 -13.92 11.52
CA THR A 115 23.07 -12.87 11.94
C THR A 115 22.81 -12.33 13.34
N GLY A 116 21.75 -12.79 14.02
CA GLY A 116 21.40 -12.35 15.38
C GLY A 116 20.84 -10.93 15.47
N VAL A 117 20.56 -10.27 14.33
CA VAL A 117 19.91 -8.94 14.29
C VAL A 117 18.49 -9.01 14.84
N VAL A 118 17.82 -10.15 14.64
CA VAL A 118 16.42 -10.37 15.02
C VAL A 118 16.29 -11.62 15.89
N VAL A 119 15.61 -11.49 17.03
CA VAL A 119 15.48 -12.55 18.04
C VAL A 119 14.10 -13.25 17.99
N TYR A 120 13.31 -13.03 16.94
CA TYR A 120 11.98 -13.63 16.80
C TYR A 120 12.03 -15.16 16.64
N SER A 121 10.96 -15.84 17.09
CA SER A 121 10.85 -17.29 16.93
C SER A 121 10.70 -17.66 15.45
N TRP A 122 10.98 -18.92 15.11
CA TRP A 122 10.79 -19.40 13.73
C TRP A 122 9.31 -19.34 13.31
N VAL A 123 8.40 -19.52 14.28
CA VAL A 123 6.96 -19.41 14.08
C VAL A 123 6.58 -17.97 13.75
N ASP A 124 7.14 -16.99 14.46
CA ASP A 124 6.88 -15.57 14.21
C ASP A 124 7.35 -15.16 12.82
N LEU A 125 8.53 -15.60 12.39
CA LEU A 125 9.04 -15.31 11.04
C LEU A 125 8.17 -15.93 9.95
N LEU A 126 7.71 -17.15 10.15
CA LEU A 126 6.76 -17.80 9.23
C LEU A 126 5.43 -17.04 9.19
N ALA A 127 4.89 -16.66 10.35
CA ALA A 127 3.65 -15.90 10.46
C ALA A 127 3.78 -14.54 9.75
N MET A 128 4.86 -13.80 9.98
CA MET A 128 5.13 -12.51 9.32
C MET A 128 5.22 -12.66 7.81
N THR A 129 5.90 -13.69 7.32
CA THR A 129 6.05 -13.96 5.87
C THR A 129 4.71 -14.32 5.24
N LEU A 130 3.92 -15.17 5.89
CA LEU A 130 2.60 -15.56 5.39
C LEU A 130 1.62 -14.39 5.40
N LEU A 131 1.62 -13.58 6.46
CA LEU A 131 0.77 -12.39 6.57
C LEU A 131 1.14 -11.34 5.53
N SER A 132 2.42 -10.99 5.39
CA SER A 132 2.86 -9.99 4.43
C SER A 132 2.54 -10.41 3.00
N ASN A 133 2.80 -11.68 2.67
CA ASN A 133 2.52 -12.23 1.35
C ASN A 133 1.01 -12.34 1.09
N GLY A 134 0.23 -12.77 2.08
CA GLY A 134 -1.23 -12.86 1.98
C GLY A 134 -1.87 -11.48 1.76
N LEU A 135 -1.43 -10.46 2.50
CA LEU A 135 -1.89 -9.09 2.31
C LEU A 135 -1.55 -8.55 0.93
N LEU A 136 -0.32 -8.80 0.44
CA LEU A 136 0.08 -8.40 -0.90
C LEU A 136 -0.77 -9.08 -1.98
N LEU A 137 -1.01 -10.39 -1.84
CA LEU A 137 -1.83 -11.16 -2.76
C LEU A 137 -3.25 -10.62 -2.83
N VAL A 138 -3.87 -10.37 -1.66
CA VAL A 138 -5.22 -9.82 -1.55
C VAL A 138 -5.29 -8.42 -2.16
N ALA A 139 -4.32 -7.56 -1.87
CA ALA A 139 -4.24 -6.22 -2.44
C ALA A 139 -4.20 -6.25 -3.98
N GLN A 140 -3.29 -7.03 -4.56
CA GLN A 140 -3.17 -7.13 -6.02
C GLN A 140 -4.41 -7.78 -6.65
N PHE A 141 -4.99 -8.78 -5.98
CA PHE A 141 -6.21 -9.43 -6.45
C PHE A 141 -7.40 -8.47 -6.49
N ILE A 142 -7.57 -7.64 -5.44
CA ILE A 142 -8.63 -6.62 -5.40
C ILE A 142 -8.43 -5.60 -6.53
N SER A 143 -7.20 -5.15 -6.78
CA SER A 143 -6.86 -4.24 -7.88
C SER A 143 -7.27 -4.85 -9.23
N LEU A 144 -6.88 -6.10 -9.48
CA LEU A 144 -7.18 -6.82 -10.72
C LEU A 144 -8.68 -7.03 -10.93
N GLN A 145 -9.40 -7.50 -9.90
CA GLN A 145 -10.83 -7.76 -9.96
C GLN A 145 -11.62 -6.47 -10.22
N ARG A 146 -11.26 -5.38 -9.55
CA ARG A 146 -11.93 -4.08 -9.74
C ARG A 146 -11.69 -3.51 -11.14
N SER A 147 -10.46 -3.59 -11.64
CA SER A 147 -10.15 -3.14 -12.99
C SER A 147 -10.93 -3.93 -14.03
N PHE A 148 -10.92 -5.25 -13.94
CA PHE A 148 -11.64 -6.12 -14.86
C PHE A 148 -13.15 -5.83 -14.89
N ARG A 149 -13.77 -5.65 -13.72
CA ARG A 149 -15.20 -5.30 -13.65
C ARG A 149 -15.46 -3.94 -14.32
N LYS A 150 -14.66 -2.92 -14.00
CA LYS A 150 -14.83 -1.57 -14.54
C LYS A 150 -14.65 -1.52 -16.05
N ASN A 151 -13.66 -2.23 -16.58
CA ASN A 151 -13.38 -2.25 -18.01
C ASN A 151 -14.47 -2.95 -18.81
N ARG A 152 -15.07 -4.01 -18.24
CA ARG A 152 -16.16 -4.75 -18.87
C ARG A 152 -17.51 -4.03 -18.85
N GLU A 153 -17.71 -3.10 -17.91
CA GLU A 153 -18.87 -2.20 -17.89
C GLU A 153 -18.76 -1.08 -18.95
N LEU A 154 -17.54 -0.79 -19.42
CA LEU A 154 -17.24 0.27 -20.39
C LEU A 154 -17.06 -0.24 -21.83
N SER A 155 -17.02 -1.55 -22.05
CA SER A 155 -16.92 -2.22 -23.36
C SER A 155 -18.29 -2.64 -23.89
#